data_AF-A0A430F7D1-F1
#
_entry.id   AF-A0A430F7D1-F1
#
_cell.length_a   1.000
_cell.length_b   1.000
_cell.length_c   1.000
_cell.angle_alpha   90.00
_cell.angle_beta   90.00
_cell.angle_gamma   90.00
#
_symmetry.space_group_name_H-M   'P 1'
#
loop_
_entity.id
_entity.type
_entity.pdbx_description
1 polymer ?
#
loop_
_entity_poly.entity_id
_entity_poly.type
_entity_poly.pdbx_seq_one_letter_code
_entity_poly.pdbx_strand_id
1 'polypeptide(L)'
;MSIINDALMPASNQTTDAHPTGDGDVRSASPAVTGSASTDGNTAITPDATTGASTDDRADDDTTVTGTPAAAIASASAARTPRDHRPDDAHSTGVGDVGRWSTRRIAMYALFVALSMAVSFIEFPLMPAAPWLKYDPSGVVCLVAGFAFGPSAAAIVSVLGFLPHLFTNPWGTLMSVLVALALSVPAALIYRRRRTRASALVGILVGALFALVVALGANLVITPMYAHMSMADVAKLIVPVLLPFNLIKFALNGVITFLVYKPISTLLNRGQQ
;
A
#
# COMPACT_ATOMS: atom_id res chain seq x y z
N MET A 1 4.25 -28.04 17.32
CA MET A 1 4.96 -28.06 16.02
C MET A 1 4.45 -29.26 15.21
N SER A 2 3.19 -29.23 14.75
CA SER A 2 2.59 -30.35 13.99
C SER A 2 1.53 -29.91 12.97
N ILE A 3 0.68 -28.93 13.32
CA ILE A 3 -0.43 -28.38 12.50
C ILE A 3 -0.04 -27.93 11.06
N ILE A 4 1.25 -27.84 10.74
CA ILE A 4 1.76 -27.38 9.44
C ILE A 4 2.16 -28.55 8.52
N ASN A 5 2.53 -29.72 9.05
CA ASN A 5 3.01 -30.84 8.22
C ASN A 5 1.88 -31.51 7.43
N ASP A 6 0.69 -31.64 8.03
CA ASP A 6 -0.46 -32.32 7.42
C ASP A 6 -1.00 -31.57 6.19
N ALA A 7 -0.69 -30.27 6.05
CA ALA A 7 -1.16 -29.43 4.95
C ALA A 7 -0.31 -29.52 3.66
N LEU A 8 0.80 -30.28 3.66
CA LEU A 8 1.74 -30.34 2.53
C LEU A 8 1.96 -31.74 1.92
N MET A 9 1.27 -32.78 2.39
CA MET A 9 1.39 -34.13 1.83
C MET A 9 0.54 -34.30 0.56
N PRO A 10 1.13 -34.72 -0.58
CA PRO A 10 0.34 -35.16 -1.73
C PRO A 10 -0.38 -36.48 -1.40
N ALA A 11 -1.62 -36.64 -1.89
CA ALA A 11 -2.54 -37.71 -1.51
C ALA A 11 -2.22 -39.09 -2.15
N SER A 12 -0.95 -39.51 -2.10
CA SER A 12 -0.45 -40.73 -2.77
C SER A 12 0.42 -41.63 -1.88
N ASN A 13 0.46 -41.41 -0.56
CA ASN A 13 1.28 -42.22 0.35
C ASN A 13 0.65 -42.41 1.76
N GLN A 14 -0.67 -42.61 1.82
CA GLN A 14 -1.26 -43.29 2.98
C GLN A 14 -1.18 -44.80 2.75
N THR A 15 -0.14 -45.42 3.31
CA THR A 15 -0.01 -46.87 3.38
C THR A 15 -1.03 -47.41 4.39
N THR A 16 -2.09 -48.04 3.90
CA THR A 16 -3.10 -48.67 4.77
C THR A 16 -2.66 -50.09 5.12
N ASP A 17 -2.16 -50.29 6.34
CA ASP A 17 -1.79 -51.62 6.84
C ASP A 17 -3.04 -52.51 7.00
N ALA A 18 -3.24 -53.46 6.07
CA ALA A 18 -4.28 -54.49 6.15
C ALA A 18 -3.86 -55.78 5.43
N HIS A 19 -4.00 -56.92 6.11
CA HIS A 19 -3.64 -58.26 5.60
C HIS A 19 -4.38 -59.34 6.41
N PRO A 20 -4.89 -60.44 5.82
CA PRO A 20 -5.50 -60.56 4.48
C PRO A 20 -6.83 -61.35 4.50
N THR A 21 -7.62 -61.31 3.42
CA THR A 21 -8.58 -62.38 3.06
C THR A 21 -8.98 -62.30 1.58
N GLY A 22 -9.24 -63.47 0.96
CA GLY A 22 -10.10 -63.60 -0.23
C GLY A 22 -9.41 -63.71 -1.60
N ASP A 23 -9.60 -64.84 -2.27
CA ASP A 23 -9.30 -65.09 -3.68
C ASP A 23 -10.06 -64.17 -4.65
N GLY A 24 -9.60 -64.05 -5.91
CA GLY A 24 -10.43 -63.42 -6.95
C GLY A 24 -9.77 -63.08 -8.30
N ASP A 25 -9.50 -64.10 -9.12
CA ASP A 25 -9.40 -64.06 -10.60
C ASP A 25 -8.36 -63.18 -11.36
N VAL A 26 -7.97 -63.71 -12.52
CA VAL A 26 -6.94 -63.18 -13.43
C VAL A 26 -7.58 -62.71 -14.74
N ARG A 27 -7.19 -61.53 -15.28
CA ARG A 27 -7.00 -61.33 -16.74
C ARG A 27 -6.34 -60.01 -17.18
N SER A 28 -5.16 -60.17 -17.77
CA SER A 28 -4.56 -59.52 -18.96
C SER A 28 -5.21 -58.27 -19.60
N ALA A 29 -4.39 -57.23 -19.86
CA ALA A 29 -4.06 -56.73 -21.21
C ALA A 29 -2.99 -55.61 -21.17
N SER A 30 -2.44 -55.22 -22.33
CA SER A 30 -1.39 -54.18 -22.50
C SER A 30 -1.65 -53.33 -23.79
N PRO A 31 -0.74 -52.50 -24.38
CA PRO A 31 -1.01 -51.06 -24.51
C PRO A 31 -0.86 -50.49 -25.95
N ALA A 32 -0.42 -49.22 -26.08
CA ALA A 32 -0.20 -48.39 -27.31
C ALA A 32 -1.49 -47.71 -27.86
N VAL A 33 -1.49 -46.70 -28.75
CA VAL A 33 -0.51 -46.10 -29.70
C VAL A 33 -0.74 -44.56 -29.70
N THR A 34 0.23 -43.65 -29.44
CA THR A 34 1.25 -43.01 -30.32
C THR A 34 0.74 -42.16 -31.51
N GLY A 35 1.22 -40.91 -31.62
CA GLY A 35 1.30 -40.11 -32.88
C GLY A 35 0.67 -38.69 -32.82
N SER A 36 1.03 -37.69 -33.65
CA SER A 36 2.36 -37.21 -34.12
C SER A 36 2.21 -36.08 -35.17
N ALA A 37 2.93 -34.95 -35.01
CA ALA A 37 3.05 -33.83 -35.98
C ALA A 37 1.71 -33.14 -36.37
N SER A 38 1.60 -32.06 -37.17
CA SER A 38 2.54 -31.27 -38.01
C SER A 38 1.97 -29.83 -38.20
N THR A 39 2.68 -28.72 -37.94
CA THR A 39 3.46 -27.91 -38.92
C THR A 39 2.70 -26.62 -39.39
N ASP A 40 3.48 -25.62 -39.86
CA ASP A 40 3.08 -24.29 -40.43
C ASP A 40 2.44 -23.24 -39.49
N GLY A 41 2.62 -21.92 -39.73
CA GLY A 41 3.44 -21.27 -40.76
C GLY A 41 3.61 -19.74 -40.64
N ASN A 42 4.84 -19.29 -40.89
CA ASN A 42 5.36 -17.94 -41.20
C ASN A 42 4.40 -16.77 -41.53
N THR A 43 4.63 -15.59 -40.95
CA THR A 43 4.92 -14.32 -41.70
C THR A 43 5.36 -13.17 -40.78
N ALA A 44 6.21 -12.28 -41.32
CA ALA A 44 6.58 -10.98 -40.72
C ALA A 44 6.39 -9.86 -41.77
N ILE A 45 6.20 -8.61 -41.33
CA ILE A 45 6.39 -7.38 -42.14
C ILE A 45 6.53 -6.13 -41.25
N THR A 46 7.38 -5.22 -41.70
CA THR A 46 7.71 -3.84 -41.23
C THR A 46 8.40 -3.13 -42.42
N PRO A 47 8.70 -1.80 -42.45
CA PRO A 47 8.46 -0.69 -41.51
C PRO A 47 7.89 0.59 -42.21
N ASP A 48 8.42 1.79 -41.89
CA ASP A 48 8.31 3.13 -42.54
C ASP A 48 6.96 3.89 -42.46
N ALA A 49 6.88 5.23 -42.54
CA ALA A 49 7.86 6.35 -42.58
C ALA A 49 7.16 7.63 -41.99
N THR A 50 7.79 8.53 -41.21
CA THR A 50 8.75 9.63 -41.54
C THR A 50 8.16 10.84 -42.30
N THR A 51 8.56 12.08 -41.90
CA THR A 51 8.29 13.43 -42.48
C THR A 51 7.09 14.21 -41.87
N GLY A 52 7.17 15.51 -41.54
CA GLY A 52 8.32 16.44 -41.47
C GLY A 52 7.95 17.94 -41.31
N ALA A 53 8.97 18.81 -41.19
CA ALA A 53 9.03 20.29 -41.41
C ALA A 53 8.11 21.25 -40.58
N SER A 54 8.66 22.22 -39.81
CA SER A 54 8.97 23.65 -40.15
C SER A 54 7.72 24.56 -40.15
N THR A 55 7.69 25.88 -39.81
CA THR A 55 8.61 27.07 -39.76
C THR A 55 8.18 27.99 -38.57
N ASP A 56 8.98 28.79 -37.84
CA ASP A 56 9.90 29.95 -38.12
C ASP A 56 9.26 31.32 -37.69
N ASP A 57 10.06 32.40 -37.64
CA ASP A 57 9.85 33.79 -37.14
C ASP A 57 9.71 33.98 -35.60
N ARG A 58 10.28 34.99 -34.87
CA ARG A 58 10.81 36.38 -35.11
C ARG A 58 9.75 37.48 -34.87
N ALA A 59 10.04 38.70 -34.37
CA ALA A 59 11.02 39.26 -33.40
C ALA A 59 10.53 40.69 -32.98
N ASP A 60 11.29 41.38 -32.12
CA ASP A 60 11.17 42.83 -31.79
C ASP A 60 9.85 43.25 -31.07
N ASP A 61 9.64 44.43 -30.46
CA ASP A 61 10.38 45.72 -30.38
C ASP A 61 10.16 46.41 -28.99
N ASP A 62 10.85 47.53 -28.70
CA ASP A 62 10.92 48.25 -27.40
C ASP A 62 10.39 49.73 -27.54
N THR A 63 10.43 50.75 -26.65
CA THR A 63 11.02 51.06 -25.32
C THR A 63 10.14 52.10 -24.57
N THR A 64 10.48 52.45 -23.32
CA THR A 64 10.16 53.72 -22.58
C THR A 64 8.71 53.98 -22.09
N VAL A 65 8.42 54.92 -21.16
CA VAL A 65 8.98 55.35 -19.83
C VAL A 65 8.12 56.53 -19.28
N THR A 66 8.28 56.92 -18.00
CA THR A 66 7.77 58.14 -17.31
C THR A 66 6.26 58.29 -17.02
N GLY A 67 5.92 58.83 -15.83
CA GLY A 67 4.54 59.24 -15.51
C GLY A 67 4.17 59.48 -14.03
N THR A 68 4.91 60.30 -13.26
CA THR A 68 4.51 60.66 -11.87
C THR A 68 4.76 62.14 -11.53
N PRO A 69 3.73 62.84 -11.01
CA PRO A 69 3.88 63.88 -9.99
C PRO A 69 3.02 63.58 -8.74
N ALA A 70 3.14 64.38 -7.67
CA ALA A 70 2.62 64.05 -6.33
C ALA A 70 1.93 65.24 -5.60
N ALA A 71 1.42 64.95 -4.38
CA ALA A 71 0.87 65.85 -3.35
C ALA A 71 -0.56 66.43 -3.58
N ALA A 72 -1.45 66.52 -2.56
CA ALA A 72 -1.49 65.87 -1.23
C ALA A 72 -2.93 65.40 -0.83
N ILE A 73 -3.73 65.89 0.14
CA ILE A 73 -3.67 66.99 1.15
C ILE A 73 -4.46 66.55 2.42
N ALA A 74 -3.99 66.94 3.62
CA ALA A 74 -4.67 67.01 4.93
C ALA A 74 -5.55 65.85 5.50
N SER A 75 -4.98 65.16 6.50
CA SER A 75 -5.48 65.07 7.89
C SER A 75 -6.97 64.91 8.21
N ALA A 76 -7.32 63.76 8.82
CA ALA A 76 -8.38 63.65 9.83
C ALA A 76 -7.91 62.74 10.98
N SER A 77 -8.02 63.22 12.24
CA SER A 77 -7.60 62.46 13.42
C SER A 77 -8.78 61.69 14.01
N ALA A 78 -8.65 60.36 14.15
CA ALA A 78 -9.59 59.52 14.85
C ALA A 78 -8.81 58.56 15.79
N ALA A 79 -8.88 58.82 17.09
CA ALA A 79 -8.19 58.01 18.08
C ALA A 79 -8.77 56.58 18.10
N ARG A 80 -7.93 55.59 17.76
CA ARG A 80 -8.29 54.17 17.80
C ARG A 80 -7.56 53.53 18.98
N THR A 81 -8.33 53.10 19.97
CA THR A 81 -7.84 52.52 21.23
C THR A 81 -6.84 51.38 20.99
N PRO A 82 -5.78 51.26 21.80
CA PRO A 82 -5.02 50.01 21.89
C PRO A 82 -5.99 48.87 22.20
N ARG A 83 -5.97 47.80 21.40
CA ARG A 83 -6.65 46.57 21.81
C ARG A 83 -5.80 45.94 22.91
N ASP A 84 -6.41 45.77 24.07
CA ASP A 84 -5.80 45.15 25.24
C ASP A 84 -5.22 43.79 24.87
N HIS A 85 -3.89 43.66 24.92
CA HIS A 85 -3.20 42.41 24.63
C HIS A 85 -3.17 41.57 25.90
N ARG A 86 -4.30 40.89 26.14
CA ARG A 86 -4.48 39.88 27.17
C ARG A 86 -3.20 39.02 27.34
N PRO A 87 -2.52 39.05 28.50
CA PRO A 87 -1.15 38.54 28.65
C PRO A 87 -1.08 37.04 29.01
N ASP A 88 -1.99 36.22 28.48
CA ASP A 88 -2.11 34.80 28.86
C ASP A 88 -1.03 33.89 28.21
N ASP A 89 -0.30 34.38 27.20
CA ASP A 89 0.77 33.65 26.49
C ASP A 89 2.18 33.81 27.13
N ALA A 90 2.29 34.48 28.29
CA ALA A 90 3.57 34.85 28.94
C ALA A 90 4.41 33.66 29.47
N HIS A 91 3.97 32.41 29.25
CA HIS A 91 4.64 31.18 29.71
C HIS A 91 5.02 30.22 28.58
N SER A 92 5.36 30.76 27.41
CA SER A 92 6.12 30.02 26.40
C SER A 92 7.59 29.85 26.84
N THR A 93 7.86 28.86 27.70
CA THR A 93 9.23 28.39 28.02
C THR A 93 9.79 27.51 26.88
N GLY A 94 9.59 27.96 25.63
CA GLY A 94 10.00 27.28 24.41
C GLY A 94 11.51 27.32 24.21
N VAL A 95 12.23 26.41 24.85
CA VAL A 95 13.57 25.98 24.41
C VAL A 95 13.47 25.64 22.92
N GLY A 96 14.22 26.36 22.08
CA GLY A 96 13.93 26.58 20.66
C GLY A 96 13.37 25.36 19.93
N ASP A 97 12.10 25.42 19.54
CA ASP A 97 11.29 24.26 19.08
C ASP A 97 11.61 23.81 17.64
N VAL A 98 12.86 24.03 17.20
CA VAL A 98 13.38 23.72 15.86
C VAL A 98 13.79 22.24 15.81
N GLY A 99 12.82 21.38 15.49
CA GLY A 99 13.03 19.93 15.29
C GLY A 99 12.48 19.03 16.40
N ARG A 100 12.00 19.59 17.51
CA ARG A 100 11.34 18.80 18.55
C ARG A 100 9.98 18.31 18.06
N TRP A 101 9.68 17.04 18.32
CA TRP A 101 8.40 16.45 17.94
C TRP A 101 7.31 16.93 18.91
N SER A 102 6.43 17.83 18.44
CA SER A 102 5.27 18.29 19.21
C SER A 102 4.51 17.11 19.82
N THR A 103 4.23 17.19 21.13
CA THR A 103 3.55 16.13 21.91
C THR A 103 2.25 15.66 21.26
N ARG A 104 1.51 16.58 20.62
CA ARG A 104 0.28 16.28 19.87
C ARG A 104 0.52 15.34 18.69
N ARG A 105 1.65 15.45 17.97
CA ARG A 105 2.02 14.53 16.87
C ARG A 105 2.36 13.15 17.42
N ILE A 106 3.15 13.10 18.51
CA ILE A 106 3.52 11.84 19.17
C ILE A 106 2.27 11.09 19.65
N ALA A 107 1.35 11.78 20.35
CA ALA A 107 0.09 11.20 20.83
C ALA A 107 -0.80 10.68 19.68
N MET A 108 -0.91 11.43 18.58
CA MET A 108 -1.67 10.98 17.40
C MET A 108 -1.02 9.75 16.74
N TYR A 109 0.31 9.69 16.67
CA TYR A 109 1.00 8.54 16.07
C TYR A 109 0.86 7.31 16.97
N ALA A 110 1.02 7.45 18.29
CA ALA A 110 0.76 6.40 19.26
C ALA A 110 -0.69 5.86 19.19
N LEU A 111 -1.69 6.74 19.05
CA LEU A 111 -3.09 6.33 18.88
C LEU A 111 -3.31 5.52 17.59
N PHE A 112 -2.74 5.94 16.46
CA PHE A 112 -2.84 5.19 15.20
C PHE A 112 -2.02 3.88 15.22
N VAL A 113 -0.87 3.85 15.89
CA VAL A 113 -0.10 2.62 16.15
C VAL A 113 -0.92 1.63 16.98
N ALA A 114 -1.50 2.08 18.10
CA ALA A 114 -2.32 1.23 18.97
C ALA A 114 -3.57 0.70 18.25
N LEU A 115 -4.23 1.53 17.44
CA LEU A 115 -5.34 1.11 16.59
C LEU A 115 -4.88 0.08 15.54
N SER A 116 -3.71 0.29 14.90
CA SER A 116 -3.15 -0.64 13.92
C SER A 116 -2.80 -1.99 14.56
N MET A 117 -2.20 -1.99 15.76
CA MET A 117 -1.94 -3.19 16.55
C MET A 117 -3.24 -3.93 16.88
N ALA A 118 -4.22 -3.25 17.49
CA ALA A 118 -5.50 -3.85 17.89
C ALA A 118 -6.25 -4.46 16.70
N VAL A 119 -6.25 -3.77 15.56
CA VAL A 119 -6.88 -4.24 14.31
C VAL A 119 -6.10 -5.38 13.66
N SER A 120 -4.77 -5.45 13.80
CA SER A 120 -3.96 -6.54 13.22
C SER A 120 -4.25 -7.92 13.83
N PHE A 121 -4.76 -7.99 15.08
CA PHE A 121 -5.22 -9.24 15.68
C PHE A 121 -6.56 -9.74 15.12
N ILE A 122 -7.31 -8.91 14.39
CA ILE A 122 -8.56 -9.30 13.73
C ILE A 122 -8.22 -9.83 12.33
N GLU A 123 -7.44 -10.92 12.31
CA GLU A 123 -6.95 -11.56 11.09
C GLU A 123 -7.76 -12.81 10.71
N PHE A 124 -8.11 -12.95 9.43
CA PHE A 124 -8.86 -14.10 8.90
C PHE A 124 -8.36 -14.56 7.53
N PRO A 125 -8.38 -15.87 7.22
CA PRO A 125 -7.99 -16.37 5.90
C PRO A 125 -9.04 -16.01 4.85
N LEU A 126 -8.63 -15.34 3.77
CA LEU A 126 -9.53 -15.03 2.64
C LEU A 126 -9.67 -16.19 1.65
N MET A 127 -8.62 -17.01 1.53
CA MET A 127 -8.53 -18.06 0.52
C MET A 127 -8.57 -19.44 1.21
N PRO A 128 -9.61 -20.25 1.03
CA PRO A 128 -9.65 -21.62 1.57
C PRO A 128 -8.48 -22.50 1.11
N ALA A 129 -7.98 -22.26 -0.11
CA ALA A 129 -6.80 -22.92 -0.68
C ALA A 129 -5.46 -22.45 -0.07
N ALA A 130 -5.46 -21.41 0.79
CA ALA A 130 -4.26 -20.86 1.39
C ALA A 130 -4.53 -20.24 2.78
N PRO A 131 -4.84 -21.05 3.81
CA PRO A 131 -5.19 -20.57 5.15
C PRO A 131 -4.04 -19.83 5.88
N TRP A 132 -2.81 -19.95 5.40
CA TRP A 132 -1.67 -19.15 5.87
C TRP A 132 -1.72 -17.69 5.38
N LEU A 133 -2.51 -17.40 4.34
CA LEU A 133 -2.62 -16.08 3.72
C LEU A 133 -3.79 -15.31 4.37
N LYS A 134 -3.48 -14.60 5.45
CA LYS A 134 -4.46 -13.90 6.30
C LYS A 134 -4.62 -12.42 5.93
N TYR A 135 -5.86 -11.97 5.89
CA TYR A 135 -6.23 -10.57 5.77
C TYR A 135 -6.47 -9.98 7.16
N ASP A 136 -5.94 -8.77 7.34
CA ASP A 136 -6.09 -7.94 8.52
C ASP A 136 -6.42 -6.50 8.03
N PRO A 137 -7.30 -5.73 8.70
CA PRO A 137 -7.62 -4.38 8.26
C PRO A 137 -6.57 -3.31 8.64
N SER A 138 -5.39 -3.67 9.19
CA SER A 138 -4.46 -2.68 9.73
C SER A 138 -3.83 -1.81 8.63
N GLY A 139 -3.75 -2.32 7.39
CA GLY A 139 -3.37 -1.55 6.21
C GLY A 139 -4.25 -0.33 5.95
N VAL A 140 -5.54 -0.38 6.32
CA VAL A 140 -6.45 0.79 6.32
C VAL A 140 -5.94 1.85 7.28
N VAL A 141 -5.54 1.46 8.49
CA VAL A 141 -5.07 2.36 9.55
C VAL A 141 -3.76 3.04 9.14
N CYS A 142 -2.83 2.28 8.53
CA CYS A 142 -1.59 2.80 7.95
C CYS A 142 -1.85 3.84 6.84
N LEU A 143 -2.78 3.54 5.92
CA LEU A 143 -3.18 4.46 4.85
C LEU A 143 -3.85 5.74 5.40
N VAL A 144 -4.77 5.62 6.36
CA VAL A 144 -5.45 6.76 6.98
C VAL A 144 -4.47 7.62 7.79
N ALA A 145 -3.53 7.02 8.52
CA ALA A 145 -2.44 7.75 9.18
C ALA A 145 -1.58 8.53 8.18
N GLY A 146 -1.21 7.87 7.06
CA GLY A 146 -0.46 8.47 5.97
C GLY A 146 -1.18 9.64 5.30
N PHE A 147 -2.49 9.53 5.10
CA PHE A 147 -3.31 10.61 4.55
C PHE A 147 -3.52 11.74 5.55
N ALA A 148 -3.80 11.45 6.82
CA ALA A 148 -3.96 12.46 7.85
C ALA A 148 -2.67 13.27 8.04
N PHE A 149 -1.57 12.61 8.41
CA PHE A 149 -0.36 13.26 8.94
C PHE A 149 0.87 13.21 8.02
N GLY A 150 0.82 12.44 6.92
CA GLY A 150 1.89 12.37 5.92
C GLY A 150 2.72 11.06 5.97
N PRO A 151 3.68 10.90 5.03
CA PRO A 151 4.38 9.63 4.80
C PRO A 151 5.25 9.15 5.98
N SER A 152 5.71 10.03 6.86
CA SER A 152 6.40 9.63 8.10
C SER A 152 5.46 8.93 9.09
N ALA A 153 4.20 9.36 9.18
CA ALA A 153 3.18 8.67 9.97
C ALA A 153 2.80 7.33 9.33
N ALA A 154 2.67 7.29 8.00
CA ALA A 154 2.46 6.06 7.24
C ALA A 154 3.53 5.00 7.59
N ALA A 155 4.81 5.41 7.57
CA ALA A 155 5.92 4.54 7.89
C ALA A 155 5.94 4.08 9.35
N ILE A 156 5.79 4.99 10.31
CA ILE A 156 5.82 4.66 11.75
C ILE A 156 4.67 3.73 12.13
N VAL A 157 3.45 3.97 11.62
CA VAL A 157 2.29 3.11 11.86
C VAL A 157 2.47 1.75 11.17
N SER A 158 3.01 1.72 9.95
CA SER A 158 3.29 0.46 9.23
C SER A 158 4.36 -0.42 9.87
N VAL A 159 5.33 0.16 10.60
CA VAL A 159 6.38 -0.61 11.28
C VAL A 159 5.91 -1.03 12.69
N LEU A 160 5.46 -0.08 13.50
CA LEU A 160 5.09 -0.37 14.89
C LEU A 160 3.75 -1.13 15.00
N GLY A 161 2.83 -0.95 14.04
CA GLY A 161 1.53 -1.62 14.04
C GLY A 161 1.61 -3.15 14.06
N PHE A 162 2.63 -3.74 13.44
CA PHE A 162 2.85 -5.21 13.44
C PHE A 162 3.87 -5.68 14.49
N LEU A 163 4.41 -4.79 15.34
CA LEU A 163 5.43 -5.15 16.34
C LEU A 163 5.01 -6.30 17.29
N PRO A 164 3.73 -6.47 17.70
CA PRO A 164 3.31 -7.63 18.49
C PRO A 164 3.45 -8.96 17.74
N HIS A 165 3.25 -8.96 16.42
CA HIS A 165 3.34 -10.14 15.58
C HIS A 165 4.78 -10.59 15.32
N LEU A 166 5.77 -9.71 15.52
CA LEU A 166 7.19 -10.04 15.38
C LEU A 166 7.62 -11.19 16.32
N PHE A 167 7.00 -11.28 17.50
CA PHE A 167 7.28 -12.31 18.50
C PHE A 167 6.57 -13.65 18.24
N THR A 168 5.57 -13.69 17.36
CA THR A 168 4.80 -14.91 17.03
C THR A 168 5.13 -15.46 15.65
N ASN A 169 5.27 -14.58 14.65
CA ASN A 169 5.52 -14.92 13.26
C ASN A 169 6.47 -13.89 12.61
N PRO A 170 7.79 -13.94 12.89
CA PRO A 170 8.73 -12.91 12.44
C PRO A 170 8.81 -12.78 10.91
N TRP A 171 8.81 -13.89 10.18
CA TRP A 171 8.87 -13.88 8.71
C TRP A 171 7.61 -13.26 8.07
N GLY A 172 6.43 -13.65 8.53
CA GLY A 172 5.16 -13.06 8.09
C GLY A 172 5.03 -11.59 8.49
N THR A 173 5.54 -11.22 9.66
CA THR A 173 5.62 -9.81 10.11
C THR A 173 6.50 -8.97 9.19
N LEU A 174 7.68 -9.49 8.81
CA LEU A 174 8.58 -8.80 7.88
C LEU A 174 7.90 -8.57 6.52
N MET A 175 7.21 -9.58 5.97
CA MET A 175 6.38 -9.41 4.76
C MET A 175 5.31 -8.32 4.95
N SER A 176 4.52 -8.41 6.02
CA SER A 176 3.41 -7.46 6.27
C SER A 176 3.88 -6.02 6.46
N VAL A 177 5.00 -5.80 7.17
CA VAL A 177 5.61 -4.46 7.32
C VAL A 177 6.10 -3.92 5.97
N LEU A 178 6.80 -4.73 5.17
CA LEU A 178 7.26 -4.32 3.84
C LEU A 178 6.09 -3.96 2.92
N VAL A 179 5.02 -4.77 2.92
CA VAL A 179 3.80 -4.54 2.13
C VAL A 179 3.03 -3.32 2.63
N ALA A 180 2.90 -3.11 3.95
CA ALA A 180 2.23 -1.95 4.53
C ALA A 180 2.99 -0.63 4.25
N LEU A 181 4.33 -0.67 4.27
CA LEU A 181 5.18 0.45 3.83
C LEU A 181 4.99 0.75 2.34
N ALA A 182 5.08 -0.27 1.49
CA ALA A 182 4.91 -0.15 0.04
C ALA A 182 3.50 0.31 -0.36
N LEU A 183 2.47 -0.01 0.43
CA LEU A 183 1.10 0.48 0.25
C LEU A 183 0.94 1.93 0.70
N SER A 184 1.35 2.25 1.93
CA SER A 184 0.96 3.48 2.60
C SER A 184 1.87 4.68 2.32
N VAL A 185 3.18 4.46 2.14
CA VAL A 185 4.16 5.55 1.95
C VAL A 185 4.04 6.23 0.59
N PRO A 186 4.04 5.53 -0.57
CA PRO A 186 3.83 6.19 -1.87
C PRO A 186 2.43 6.79 -2.01
N ALA A 187 1.40 6.14 -1.46
CA ALA A 187 0.06 6.72 -1.39
C ALA A 187 0.05 8.06 -0.64
N ALA A 188 0.65 8.12 0.55
CA ALA A 188 0.77 9.33 1.36
C ALA A 188 1.62 10.41 0.68
N LEU A 189 2.66 10.05 -0.08
CA LEU A 189 3.48 10.99 -0.86
C LEU A 189 2.66 11.66 -1.97
N ILE A 190 1.88 10.89 -2.74
CA ILE A 190 1.01 11.39 -3.82
C ILE A 190 -0.08 12.30 -3.25
N TYR A 191 -0.79 11.83 -2.22
CA TYR A 191 -1.85 12.60 -1.57
C TYR A 191 -1.33 13.84 -0.82
N ARG A 192 -0.05 13.88 -0.40
CA ARG A 192 0.57 15.10 0.14
C ARG A 192 0.71 16.21 -0.91
N ARG A 193 0.87 15.90 -2.20
CA ARG A 193 1.12 16.91 -3.25
C ARG A 193 -0.13 17.69 -3.68
N ARG A 194 -1.32 17.09 -3.62
CA ARG A 194 -2.62 17.76 -3.70
C ARG A 194 -3.60 17.02 -2.80
N ARG A 195 -4.34 17.72 -1.93
CA ARG A 195 -5.28 17.12 -0.97
C ARG A 195 -6.70 17.01 -1.55
N THR A 196 -6.92 16.09 -2.49
CA THR A 196 -8.22 15.92 -3.18
C THR A 196 -8.67 14.45 -3.21
N ARG A 197 -9.95 14.21 -3.52
CA ARG A 197 -10.48 12.83 -3.67
C ARG A 197 -9.81 12.07 -4.82
N ALA A 198 -9.49 12.76 -5.91
CA ALA A 198 -8.81 12.16 -7.06
C ALA A 198 -7.37 11.75 -6.73
N SER A 199 -6.60 12.60 -6.04
CA SER A 199 -5.23 12.24 -5.62
C SER A 199 -5.19 11.20 -4.50
N ALA A 200 -6.22 11.11 -3.66
CA ALA A 200 -6.37 10.00 -2.72
C ALA A 200 -6.57 8.67 -3.47
N LEU A 201 -7.45 8.63 -4.48
CA LEU A 201 -7.67 7.44 -5.31
C LEU A 201 -6.41 7.05 -6.11
N VAL A 202 -5.76 8.00 -6.78
CA VAL A 202 -4.49 7.74 -7.50
C VAL A 202 -3.39 7.30 -6.52
N GLY A 203 -3.34 7.88 -5.32
CA GLY A 203 -2.43 7.44 -4.25
C GLY A 203 -2.66 5.99 -3.83
N ILE A 204 -3.92 5.60 -3.59
CA ILE A 204 -4.32 4.22 -3.29
C ILE A 204 -3.90 3.27 -4.43
N LEU A 205 -4.20 3.61 -5.69
CA LEU A 205 -3.92 2.76 -6.84
C LEU A 205 -2.41 2.56 -7.07
N VAL A 206 -1.62 3.63 -7.00
CA VAL A 206 -0.15 3.55 -7.13
C VAL A 206 0.45 2.82 -5.92
N GLY A 207 -0.04 3.08 -4.71
CA GLY A 207 0.37 2.34 -3.51
C GLY A 207 0.06 0.85 -3.59
N ALA A 208 -1.12 0.48 -4.09
CA ALA A 208 -1.49 -0.92 -4.32
C ALA A 208 -0.59 -1.61 -5.36
N LEU A 209 -0.16 -0.90 -6.40
CA LEU A 209 0.79 -1.42 -7.40
C LEU A 209 2.18 -1.67 -6.79
N PHE A 210 2.72 -0.71 -6.03
CA PHE A 210 3.98 -0.91 -5.30
C PHE A 210 3.88 -2.04 -4.27
N ALA A 211 2.77 -2.09 -3.52
CA ALA A 211 2.49 -3.13 -2.55
C ALA A 211 2.37 -4.52 -3.19
N LEU A 212 1.81 -4.63 -4.40
CA LEU A 212 1.71 -5.89 -5.13
C LEU A 212 3.08 -6.39 -5.60
N VAL A 213 3.91 -5.52 -6.18
CA VAL A 213 5.29 -5.88 -6.57
C VAL A 213 6.09 -6.33 -5.34
N VAL A 214 6.00 -5.60 -4.23
CA VAL A 214 6.67 -5.95 -2.97
C VAL A 214 6.09 -7.23 -2.35
N ALA A 215 4.78 -7.45 -2.38
CA ALA A 215 4.17 -8.68 -1.85
C ALA A 215 4.60 -9.92 -2.63
N LEU A 216 4.61 -9.85 -3.97
CA LEU A 216 5.03 -10.96 -4.82
C LEU A 216 6.54 -11.24 -4.67
N GLY A 217 7.38 -10.19 -4.65
CA GLY A 217 8.81 -10.32 -4.40
C GLY A 217 9.15 -10.85 -3.00
N ALA A 218 8.45 -10.37 -1.96
CA ALA A 218 8.63 -10.84 -0.59
C ALA A 218 8.19 -12.31 -0.42
N ASN A 219 7.11 -12.73 -1.08
CA ASN A 219 6.74 -14.15 -1.10
C ASN A 219 7.79 -15.00 -1.85
N LEU A 220 8.22 -14.56 -3.04
CA LEU A 220 9.27 -15.26 -3.80
C LEU A 220 10.56 -15.46 -2.99
N VAL A 221 11.02 -14.45 -2.25
CA VAL A 221 12.28 -14.53 -1.50
C VAL A 221 12.11 -15.18 -0.13
N ILE A 222 11.09 -14.80 0.64
CA ILE A 222 11.00 -15.18 2.07
C ILE A 222 10.26 -16.52 2.26
N THR A 223 9.24 -16.84 1.46
CA THR A 223 8.53 -18.13 1.55
C THR A 223 9.46 -19.35 1.43
N PRO A 224 10.34 -19.47 0.41
CA PRO A 224 11.23 -20.64 0.32
C PRO A 224 12.28 -20.70 1.45
N MET A 225 12.67 -19.56 2.05
CA MET A 225 13.60 -19.56 3.18
C MET A 225 13.04 -20.22 4.45
N TYR A 226 11.73 -20.06 4.73
CA TYR A 226 11.11 -20.69 5.90
C TYR A 226 10.34 -21.99 5.60
N ALA A 227 9.89 -22.18 4.35
CA ALA A 227 9.11 -23.36 3.95
C ALA A 227 9.97 -24.48 3.32
N HIS A 228 11.26 -24.23 3.07
CA HIS A 228 12.19 -25.16 2.39
C HIS A 228 11.74 -25.65 1.01
N MET A 229 10.76 -24.95 0.41
CA MET A 229 10.20 -25.19 -0.92
C MET A 229 11.08 -24.55 -2.01
N SER A 230 11.03 -25.04 -3.25
CA SER A 230 11.75 -24.39 -4.34
C SER A 230 11.11 -23.06 -4.76
N MET A 231 11.94 -22.14 -5.25
CA MET A 231 11.49 -20.87 -5.87
C MET A 231 10.44 -21.10 -6.97
N ALA A 232 10.59 -22.18 -7.74
CA ALA A 232 9.70 -22.52 -8.85
C ALA A 232 8.32 -23.00 -8.37
N ASP A 233 8.23 -23.65 -7.21
CA ASP A 233 6.94 -24.10 -6.66
C ASP A 233 6.16 -22.95 -6.01
N VAL A 234 6.86 -22.04 -5.33
CA VAL A 234 6.27 -20.76 -4.89
C VAL A 234 5.79 -19.94 -6.10
N ALA A 235 6.56 -19.92 -7.20
CA ALA A 235 6.16 -19.25 -8.43
C ALA A 235 4.87 -19.82 -9.06
N LYS A 236 4.66 -21.15 -9.03
CA LYS A 236 3.39 -21.78 -9.47
C LYS A 236 2.18 -21.30 -8.67
N LEU A 237 2.36 -20.96 -7.39
CA LEU A 237 1.30 -20.43 -6.53
C LEU A 237 1.02 -18.92 -6.73
N ILE A 238 1.89 -18.18 -7.42
CA ILE A 238 1.73 -16.72 -7.61
C ILE A 238 0.40 -16.39 -8.30
N VAL A 239 0.17 -16.96 -9.48
CA VAL A 239 -0.99 -16.66 -10.33
C VAL A 239 -2.31 -17.13 -9.70
N PRO A 240 -2.46 -18.40 -9.22
CA PRO A 240 -3.74 -18.88 -8.69
C PRO A 240 -4.06 -18.41 -7.26
N VAL A 241 -3.06 -18.04 -6.44
CA VAL A 241 -3.27 -17.79 -5.00
C VAL A 241 -2.78 -16.41 -4.56
N LEU A 242 -1.48 -16.11 -4.69
CA LEU A 242 -0.89 -14.91 -4.06
C LEU A 242 -1.37 -13.62 -4.74
N LEU A 243 -1.46 -13.61 -6.08
CA LEU A 243 -1.91 -12.45 -6.85
C LEU A 243 -3.37 -12.09 -6.56
N PRO A 244 -4.37 -13.00 -6.68
CA PRO A 244 -5.75 -12.67 -6.35
C PRO A 244 -5.93 -12.31 -4.86
N PHE A 245 -5.25 -13.00 -3.93
CA PHE A 245 -5.29 -12.64 -2.51
C PHE A 245 -4.80 -11.21 -2.26
N ASN A 246 -3.64 -10.83 -2.78
CA ASN A 246 -3.08 -9.50 -2.56
C ASN A 246 -3.92 -8.42 -3.24
N LEU A 247 -4.45 -8.69 -4.44
CA LEU A 247 -5.36 -7.78 -5.14
C LEU A 247 -6.63 -7.52 -4.32
N ILE A 248 -7.23 -8.57 -3.72
CA ILE A 248 -8.38 -8.43 -2.82
C ILE A 248 -7.97 -7.66 -1.55
N LYS A 249 -6.83 -7.96 -0.93
CA LYS A 249 -6.32 -7.27 0.28
C LYS A 249 -6.13 -5.77 0.03
N PHE A 250 -5.59 -5.37 -1.12
CA PHE A 250 -5.42 -3.95 -1.46
C PHE A 250 -6.71 -3.28 -1.93
N ALA A 251 -7.60 -4.00 -2.62
CA ALA A 251 -8.92 -3.48 -2.97
C ALA A 251 -9.77 -3.19 -1.71
N LEU A 252 -9.82 -4.12 -0.75
CA LEU A 252 -10.49 -3.92 0.53
C LEU A 252 -9.89 -2.74 1.30
N ASN A 253 -8.55 -2.72 1.47
CA ASN A 253 -7.87 -1.62 2.16
C ASN A 253 -8.17 -0.26 1.49
N GLY A 254 -8.06 -0.18 0.16
CA GLY A 254 -8.33 1.03 -0.61
C GLY A 254 -9.78 1.52 -0.51
N VAL A 255 -10.76 0.62 -0.68
CA VAL A 255 -12.19 0.94 -0.56
C VAL A 255 -12.53 1.43 0.85
N ILE A 256 -12.08 0.73 1.89
CA ILE A 256 -12.35 1.12 3.28
C ILE A 256 -11.70 2.48 3.60
N THR A 257 -10.43 2.71 3.23
CA THR A 257 -9.77 4.02 3.38
C THR A 257 -10.54 5.13 2.66
N PHE A 258 -11.00 4.89 1.42
CA PHE A 258 -11.74 5.87 0.64
C PHE A 258 -13.12 6.20 1.22
N LEU A 259 -13.81 5.20 1.78
CA LEU A 259 -15.07 5.39 2.52
C LEU A 259 -14.84 6.18 3.81
N VAL A 260 -13.86 5.80 4.64
CA VAL A 260 -13.50 6.48 5.90
C VAL A 260 -13.08 7.94 5.68
N TYR A 261 -12.46 8.26 4.54
CA TYR A 261 -12.10 9.62 4.17
C TYR A 261 -13.31 10.55 3.96
N LYS A 262 -14.47 10.02 3.55
CA LYS A 262 -15.67 10.83 3.23
C LYS A 262 -16.31 11.48 4.46
N PRO A 263 -16.53 10.80 5.61
CA PRO A 263 -16.90 11.46 6.87
C PRO A 263 -15.85 12.46 7.38
N ILE A 264 -14.57 12.06 7.45
CA ILE A 264 -13.52 12.88 8.08
C ILE A 264 -13.35 14.24 7.38
N SER A 265 -13.33 14.25 6.04
CA SER A 265 -13.27 15.49 5.26
C SER A 265 -14.53 16.37 5.40
N THR A 266 -15.69 15.76 5.67
CA THR A 266 -16.96 16.49 5.87
C THR A 266 -17.08 17.09 7.27
N LEU A 267 -16.53 16.42 8.29
CA LEU A 267 -16.50 16.94 9.67
C LEU A 267 -15.49 18.08 9.83
N LEU A 268 -14.28 17.96 9.24
CA LEU A 268 -13.25 19.00 9.35
C LEU A 268 -13.70 20.34 8.75
N ASN A 269 -14.42 20.30 7.62
CA ASN A 269 -14.98 21.51 7.00
C ASN A 269 -16.16 22.13 7.79
N ARG A 270 -16.78 21.38 8.71
CA ARG A 270 -17.88 21.86 9.57
C ARG A 270 -17.41 22.42 10.92
N GLY A 271 -16.16 22.20 11.30
CA GLY A 271 -15.53 22.86 12.46
C GLY A 271 -14.92 24.24 12.13
N GLN A 272 -15.28 24.82 10.98
CA GLN A 272 -14.74 26.07 10.42
C GLN A 272 -15.86 26.96 9.83
N GLN A 273 -17.10 26.73 10.27
CA GLN A 273 -18.32 27.49 9.95
C GLN A 273 -19.10 27.71 11.25
#